data_AF-A0A061I1L7-F1
#
_entry.id   AF-A0A061I1L7-F1
#
_cell.length_a   1.000
_cell.length_b   1.000
_cell.length_c   1.000
_cell.angle_alpha   90.00
_cell.angle_beta   90.00
_cell.angle_gamma   90.00
#
_symmetry.space_group_name_H-M   'P 1'
#
loop_
_entity.id
_entity.type
_entity.pdbx_description
1 polymer ?
#
loop_
_entity_poly.entity_id
_entity_poly.type
_entity_poly.pdbx_seq_one_letter_code
_entity_poly.pdbx_strand_id
1 'polypeptide(L)'
;MDDERLKDLFGKFGPALNVKVMTDESGKSKGFGFVSFEKHEDAQKAVDEMNGKELNGKQIYVGRAQKKMEQQTELKRKFEQMKQDRITRY
;
A
#
# COMPACT_ATOMS: atom_id res chain seq x y z
N MET A 1 -5.23 -4.55 -9.03
CA MET A 1 -4.20 -4.67 -7.98
C MET A 1 -4.97 -4.76 -6.70
N ASP A 2 -4.98 -5.98 -6.17
CA ASP A 2 -5.95 -6.50 -5.23
C ASP A 2 -5.16 -7.13 -4.08
N ASP A 3 -5.77 -7.26 -2.90
CA ASP A 3 -5.09 -7.74 -1.70
C ASP A 3 -4.47 -9.13 -1.89
N GLU A 4 -5.15 -10.06 -2.56
CA GLU A 4 -4.58 -11.37 -2.89
C GLU A 4 -3.32 -11.27 -3.76
N ARG A 5 -3.35 -10.42 -4.79
CA ARG A 5 -2.21 -10.26 -5.71
C ARG A 5 -1.04 -9.56 -5.04
N LEU A 6 -1.31 -8.62 -4.14
CA LEU A 6 -0.28 -8.00 -3.31
C LEU A 6 0.29 -9.03 -2.32
N LYS A 7 -0.55 -9.86 -1.71
CA LYS A 7 -0.11 -10.92 -0.80
C LYS A 7 0.77 -11.95 -1.51
N ASP A 8 0.43 -12.34 -2.74
CA ASP A 8 1.24 -13.27 -3.53
C ASP A 8 2.59 -12.67 -3.93
N LEU A 9 2.57 -11.44 -4.49
CA LEU A 9 3.78 -10.72 -4.88
C LEU A 9 4.75 -10.48 -3.72
N PHE A 10 4.22 -10.25 -2.53
CA PHE A 10 5.01 -9.98 -1.34
C PHE A 10 5.30 -11.26 -0.52
N GLY A 11 4.49 -12.30 -0.67
CA GLY A 11 4.61 -13.58 0.04
C GLY A 11 5.87 -14.36 -0.33
N LYS A 12 6.42 -14.14 -1.53
CA LYS A 12 7.72 -14.71 -1.93
C LYS A 12 8.91 -14.18 -1.11
N PHE A 13 8.78 -13.00 -0.48
CA PHE A 13 9.83 -12.42 0.36
C PHE A 13 9.77 -12.90 1.80
N GLY A 14 8.57 -13.24 2.27
CA GLY A 14 8.35 -13.75 3.62
C GLY A 14 6.88 -13.74 4.03
N PRO A 15 6.58 -14.29 5.22
CA PRO A 15 5.22 -14.34 5.76
C PRO A 15 4.67 -12.93 6.02
N ALA A 16 3.68 -12.53 5.21
CA ALA A 16 2.93 -11.29 5.39
C ALA A 16 1.81 -11.51 6.43
N LEU A 17 1.92 -10.83 7.57
CA LEU A 17 0.93 -10.82 8.66
C LEU A 17 -0.37 -10.12 8.25
N ASN A 18 -0.27 -9.01 7.50
CA ASN A 18 -1.44 -8.24 7.13
C ASN A 18 -1.24 -7.57 5.77
N VAL A 19 -2.22 -7.71 4.89
CA VAL A 19 -2.23 -7.09 3.56
C VAL A 19 -3.53 -6.33 3.40
N LYS A 20 -3.46 -5.05 3.05
CA LYS A 20 -4.64 -4.20 2.87
C LYS A 20 -4.43 -3.28 1.68
N VAL A 21 -5.16 -3.52 0.60
CA VAL A 21 -5.27 -2.55 -0.50
C VAL A 21 -6.32 -1.51 -0.12
N MET A 22 -6.00 -0.24 -0.35
CA MET A 22 -6.93 0.84 -0.08
C MET A 22 -7.80 1.04 -1.31
N THR A 23 -9.09 0.80 -1.15
CA THR A 23 -10.12 0.96 -2.18
C THR A 23 -10.97 2.20 -1.92
N ASP A 24 -11.58 2.74 -2.97
CA ASP A 24 -12.59 3.79 -2.87
C ASP A 24 -13.97 3.21 -2.53
N GLU A 25 -14.98 4.05 -2.31
CA GLU A 25 -16.34 3.61 -1.96
C GLU A 25 -16.98 2.79 -3.09
N SER A 26 -16.56 3.00 -4.33
CA SER A 26 -16.97 2.18 -5.48
C SER A 26 -16.19 0.85 -5.60
N GLY A 27 -15.36 0.49 -4.63
CA GLY A 27 -14.57 -0.74 -4.64
C GLY A 27 -13.33 -0.72 -5.54
N LYS A 28 -13.04 0.38 -6.23
CA LYS A 28 -11.81 0.52 -7.05
C LYS A 28 -10.59 0.81 -6.19
N SER A 29 -9.48 0.10 -6.42
CA SER A 29 -8.20 0.35 -5.75
C SER A 29 -7.72 1.78 -6.00
N LYS A 30 -7.38 2.49 -4.93
CA LYS A 30 -6.82 3.86 -4.97
C LYS A 30 -5.36 3.90 -5.42
N GLY A 31 -4.77 2.76 -5.77
CA GLY A 31 -3.41 2.64 -6.29
C GLY A 31 -2.31 2.48 -5.24
N PHE A 32 -2.67 2.24 -3.98
CA PHE A 32 -1.71 1.98 -2.90
C PHE A 32 -2.28 0.98 -1.89
N GLY A 33 -1.39 0.37 -1.11
CA GLY A 33 -1.73 -0.63 -0.11
C GLY A 33 -0.63 -0.79 0.92
N PHE A 34 -0.96 -1.53 1.97
CA PHE A 34 -0.08 -1.80 3.10
C PHE A 34 0.16 -3.28 3.25
N VAL A 35 1.43 -3.64 3.43
CA VAL A 35 1.87 -4.99 3.77
C VAL A 35 2.64 -4.92 5.08
N SER A 36 2.25 -5.73 6.05
CA SER A 36 2.99 -5.97 7.29
C SER A 36 3.59 -7.36 7.22
N PHE A 37 4.91 -7.44 7.35
CA PHE A 37 5.64 -8.69 7.46
C PHE A 37 5.88 -9.06 8.92
N GLU A 38 6.10 -10.34 9.17
CA GLU A 38 6.49 -10.83 10.48
C GLU A 38 7.92 -10.41 10.85
N LYS A 39 8.85 -10.47 9.88
CA LYS A 39 10.25 -10.10 10.08
C LYS A 39 10.61 -8.80 9.38
N HIS A 40 11.48 -8.03 10.04
CA HIS A 40 12.03 -6.80 9.46
C HIS A 40 12.87 -7.07 8.20
N GLU A 41 13.63 -8.18 8.21
CA GLU A 41 14.49 -8.57 7.10
C GLU A 41 13.69 -8.84 5.82
N ASP A 42 12.56 -9.54 5.94
CA ASP A 42 11.64 -9.84 4.82
C ASP A 42 11.04 -8.56 4.24
N ALA A 43 10.65 -7.62 5.11
CA ALA A 43 10.17 -6.30 4.68
C ALA A 43 11.24 -5.51 3.93
N GLN A 44 12.49 -5.55 4.40
CA GLN A 44 13.59 -4.84 3.75
C GLN A 44 13.91 -5.43 2.38
N LYS A 45 13.93 -6.76 2.24
CA LYS A 45 14.09 -7.43 0.94
C LYS A 45 12.96 -7.10 -0.03
N ALA A 46 11.73 -7.08 0.46
CA ALA A 46 10.59 -6.73 -0.37
C ALA A 46 10.69 -5.29 -0.88
N VAL A 47 11.13 -4.34 -0.04
CA VAL A 47 11.40 -2.96 -0.45
C VAL A 47 12.48 -2.92 -1.51
N ASP A 48 13.64 -3.54 -1.26
CA ASP A 48 14.78 -3.49 -2.17
C ASP A 48 14.47 -4.07 -3.57
N GLU A 49 13.75 -5.21 -3.62
CA GLU A 49 13.47 -5.89 -4.88
C GLU A 49 12.23 -5.37 -5.62
N MET A 50 11.23 -4.85 -4.90
CA MET A 50 9.98 -4.39 -5.51
C MET A 50 9.94 -2.88 -5.74
N ASN A 51 10.73 -2.09 -5.03
CA ASN A 51 10.75 -0.65 -5.22
C ASN A 51 11.28 -0.31 -6.62
N GLY A 52 10.50 0.46 -7.38
CA GLY A 52 10.85 0.85 -8.75
C GLY A 52 10.56 -0.22 -9.82
N LYS A 53 10.03 -1.39 -9.45
CA LYS A 53 9.61 -2.40 -10.43
C LYS A 53 8.40 -1.94 -11.22
N GLU A 54 8.34 -2.39 -12.47
CA GLU A 54 7.16 -2.22 -13.30
C GLU A 54 6.18 -3.37 -13.05
N LEU A 55 4.97 -3.04 -12.60
CA LEU A 55 3.86 -3.96 -12.45
C LEU A 55 2.70 -3.48 -13.32
N ASN A 56 2.28 -4.33 -14.27
CA ASN A 56 1.16 -4.04 -15.18
C ASN A 56 1.35 -2.71 -15.95
N GLY A 57 2.58 -2.41 -16.38
CA GLY A 57 2.90 -1.17 -17.09
C GLY A 57 2.92 0.09 -16.21
N LYS A 58 2.93 -0.07 -14.88
CA LYS A 58 3.07 1.02 -13.91
C LYS A 58 4.24 0.75 -12.98
N GLN A 59 5.12 1.73 -12.83
CA GLN A 59 6.16 1.65 -11.80
C GLN A 59 5.51 1.70 -10.41
N ILE A 60 5.86 0.73 -9.58
CA ILE A 60 5.45 0.69 -8.18
C ILE A 60 6.54 1.24 -7.28
N TYR A 61 6.11 1.89 -6.22
CA TYR A 61 6.98 2.36 -5.15
C TYR A 61 6.71 1.54 -3.90
N VAL A 62 7.79 1.01 -3.31
CA VAL A 62 7.72 0.21 -2.09
C VAL A 62 8.74 0.78 -1.12
N GLY A 63 8.33 1.02 0.10
CA GLY A 63 9.19 1.64 1.11
C GLY A 63 8.85 1.14 2.50
N ARG A 64 9.67 1.53 3.48
CA ARG A 64 9.41 1.21 4.89
C ARG A 64 8.06 1.79 5.31
N ALA A 65 7.17 0.92 5.78
CA ALA A 65 5.94 1.34 6.42
C ALA A 65 6.29 2.12 7.70
N GLN A 66 5.76 3.34 7.86
CA GLN A 66 5.90 4.06 9.12
C GLN A 66 4.83 3.53 10.11
N LYS A 67 5.02 3.72 11.41
CA LYS A 67 4.16 3.09 12.43
C LYS A 67 2.69 3.49 12.27
N LYS A 68 1.83 2.48 12.41
CA LYS A 68 0.36 2.48 12.26
C LYS A 68 -0.36 3.63 13.00
N MET A 69 0.14 4.10 14.14
CA MET A 69 -0.57 5.10 14.95
C MET A 69 -0.48 6.52 14.35
N GLU A 70 0.67 6.86 13.78
CA GLU A 70 0.86 8.12 13.06
C GLU A 70 0.31 7.99 11.63
N GLN A 71 0.60 6.88 10.94
CA GLN A 71 0.17 6.68 9.56
C GLN A 71 -1.33 6.50 9.39
N GLN A 72 -2.06 5.82 10.27
CA GLN A 72 -3.52 5.70 10.09
C GLN A 72 -4.22 7.05 10.19
N THR A 73 -3.72 7.93 11.07
CA THR A 73 -4.26 9.26 11.28
C THR A 73 -3.90 10.19 10.12
N GLU A 74 -2.63 10.16 9.68
CA GLU A 74 -2.17 11.00 8.56
C GLU A 74 -2.68 10.52 7.20
N LEU A 75 -2.73 9.22 6.94
CA LEU A 75 -3.35 8.73 5.72
C LEU A 75 -4.85 8.97 5.74
N LYS A 76 -5.58 8.69 6.83
CA LYS A 76 -7.01 9.06 6.88
C LYS A 76 -7.19 10.54 6.58
N ARG A 77 -6.44 11.41 7.25
CA ARG A 77 -6.50 12.87 7.02
C ARG A 77 -6.17 13.26 5.58
N LYS A 78 -5.09 12.74 4.99
CA LYS A 78 -4.72 13.05 3.60
C LYS A 78 -5.72 12.48 2.59
N PHE A 79 -6.29 11.31 2.86
CA PHE A 79 -7.32 10.69 2.02
C PHE A 79 -8.67 11.39 2.11
N GLU A 80 -9.07 11.83 3.31
CA GLU A 80 -10.28 12.65 3.51
C GLU A 80 -10.09 14.03 2.85
N GLN A 81 -8.93 14.66 3.00
CA GLN A 81 -8.66 15.98 2.44
C GLN A 81 -8.57 15.98 0.90
N MET A 82 -7.93 14.97 0.28
CA MET A 82 -7.96 14.81 -1.19
C MET A 82 -9.35 14.46 -1.73
N LYS A 83 -10.15 13.69 -0.98
CA LYS A 83 -11.53 13.39 -1.37
C LYS A 83 -12.41 14.64 -1.29
N GLN A 84 -12.22 15.47 -0.26
CA GLN A 84 -12.93 16.73 -0.08
C GLN A 84 -12.60 17.76 -1.17
N ASP A 85 -11.33 17.85 -1.59
CA ASP A 85 -10.90 18.78 -2.65
C ASP A 85 -11.53 18.45 -4.01
N ARG A 86 -11.63 17.15 -4.37
CA ARG A 86 -12.31 16.73 -5.61
C ARG A 86 -13.81 16.98 -5.60
N ILE A 87 -14.44 17.01 -4.42
CA ILE A 87 -15.90 17.25 -4.28
C ILE A 87 -16.21 18.75 -4.23
N THR A 88 -15.34 19.55 -3.61
CA THR A 88 -15.55 21.01 -3.46
C THR A 88 -15.26 21.78 -4.77
N ARG A 89 -14.62 21.12 -5.75
CA ARG A 89 -14.27 21.73 -7.04
C ARG A 89 -15.39 21.60 -8.10
N TYR A 90 -16.60 21.22 -7.69
CA TYR A 90 -17.80 21.18 -8.52
C TYR A 90 -18.87 22.13 -7.97
#